data_AF-A0A4U2ZYT1-F1
#
_entry.id   AF-A0A4U2ZYT1-F1
#
_cell.length_a   1.000
_cell.length_b   1.000
_cell.length_c   1.000
_cell.angle_alpha   90.00
_cell.angle_beta   90.00
_cell.angle_gamma   90.00
#
_symmetry.space_group_name_H-M   'P 1'
#
loop_
_entity.id
_entity.type
_entity.pdbx_description
1 polymer ?
#
loop_
_entity_poly.entity_id
_entity_poly.type
_entity_poly.pdbx_seq_one_letter_code
_entity_poly.pdbx_strand_id
1 'polypeptide(L)'
;SYSNAGYILLGLIVEKLTGMKFAEYVKENIFQVCGMSDSGYFRMDQLPERTALGYIDNKDDNTWRTNIYSVPIVGGPDGGAFTTVLDLGEFWNGLFNGKLLNKEYTNQLLTPYVKNNSL
;
A
#
# COMPACT_ATOMS: atom_id res chain seq x y z
N SER A 1 0.43 14.59 13.96
CA SER A 1 1.19 14.88 12.72
C SER A 1 1.28 13.61 11.90
N TYR A 2 1.16 13.68 10.58
CA TYR A 2 1.30 12.55 9.65
C TYR A 2 2.76 12.43 9.19
N SER A 3 3.29 11.20 9.05
CA SER A 3 4.70 10.97 8.69
C SER A 3 4.90 9.69 7.89
N ASN A 4 5.36 9.81 6.64
CA ASN A 4 5.77 8.68 5.80
C ASN A 4 6.99 7.94 6.39
N ALA A 5 7.94 8.67 6.97
CA ALA A 5 9.12 8.08 7.59
C ALA A 5 8.75 7.12 8.75
N GLY A 6 7.64 7.39 9.43
CA GLY A 6 7.08 6.47 10.44
C GLY A 6 6.69 5.11 9.84
N TYR A 7 6.04 5.11 8.67
CA TYR A 7 5.68 3.88 7.98
C TYR A 7 6.89 3.11 7.44
N ILE A 8 7.92 3.82 6.94
CA ILE A 8 9.19 3.20 6.56
C ILE A 8 9.80 2.45 7.75
N LEU A 9 9.85 3.06 8.93
CA LEU A 9 10.37 2.42 10.14
C LEU A 9 9.56 1.17 10.52
N LEU A 10 8.22 1.23 10.42
CA LEU A 10 7.37 0.06 10.67
C LEU A 10 7.65 -1.07 9.66
N GLY A 11 7.88 -0.75 8.40
CA GLY A 11 8.30 -1.73 7.39
C GLY A 11 9.62 -2.40 7.73
N LEU A 12 10.64 -1.63 8.17
CA LEU A 12 11.91 -2.20 8.60
C LEU A 12 11.77 -3.13 9.81
N ILE A 13 10.82 -2.85 10.72
CA ILE A 13 10.51 -3.77 11.83
C ILE A 13 9.95 -5.09 11.28
N VAL A 14 9.03 -5.04 10.31
CA VAL A 14 8.51 -6.25 9.65
C VAL A 14 9.66 -7.05 9.03
N GLU A 15 10.54 -6.40 8.25
CA GLU A 15 11.68 -7.07 7.63
C GLU A 15 12.63 -7.69 8.67
N LYS A 16 12.93 -6.95 9.74
CA LYS A 16 13.82 -7.42 10.81
C LYS A 16 13.26 -8.63 11.55
N LEU A 17 11.95 -8.65 11.82
CA LEU A 17 11.30 -9.73 12.58
C LEU A 17 11.05 -10.98 11.73
N THR A 18 10.78 -10.80 10.43
CA THR A 18 10.40 -11.90 9.53
C THR A 18 11.58 -12.44 8.72
N GLY A 19 12.63 -11.64 8.53
CA GLY A 19 13.72 -11.94 7.59
C GLY A 19 13.33 -11.78 6.11
N MET A 20 12.11 -11.34 5.82
CA MET A 20 11.60 -11.14 4.47
C MET A 20 11.73 -9.68 4.04
N LYS A 21 11.81 -9.43 2.73
CA LYS A 21 11.61 -8.07 2.21
C LYS A 21 10.14 -7.67 2.41
N PHE A 22 9.89 -6.40 2.72
CA PHE A 22 8.54 -5.91 3.02
C PHE A 22 7.52 -6.22 1.92
N ALA A 23 7.89 -5.97 0.66
CA ALA A 23 7.02 -6.24 -0.49
C ALA A 23 6.63 -7.72 -0.63
N GLU A 24 7.56 -8.64 -0.35
CA GLU A 24 7.29 -10.09 -0.36
C GLU A 24 6.42 -10.49 0.83
N TYR A 25 6.68 -9.93 2.02
CA TYR A 25 5.83 -10.17 3.18
C TYR A 25 4.38 -9.77 2.92
N VAL A 26 4.14 -8.58 2.36
CA VAL A 26 2.78 -8.10 2.01
C VAL A 26 2.15 -8.99 0.95
N LYS A 27 2.91 -9.38 -0.08
CA LYS A 27 2.42 -10.30 -1.12
C LYS A 27 1.94 -11.63 -0.53
N GLU A 28 2.75 -12.27 0.31
CA GLU A 28 2.45 -13.59 0.86
C GLU A 28 1.39 -13.54 1.96
N ASN A 29 1.47 -12.56 2.87
CA ASN A 29 0.66 -12.54 4.09
C ASN A 29 -0.58 -11.66 4.01
N ILE A 30 -0.71 -10.85 2.95
CA ILE A 30 -1.88 -9.97 2.74
C ILE A 30 -2.52 -10.27 1.39
N PHE A 31 -1.81 -10.04 0.29
CA PHE A 31 -2.42 -10.15 -1.04
C PHE A 31 -2.87 -11.59 -1.34
N GLN A 32 -2.00 -12.58 -1.14
CA GLN A 32 -2.36 -13.99 -1.36
C GLN A 32 -3.43 -14.48 -0.39
N VAL A 33 -3.37 -14.08 0.89
CA VAL A 33 -4.36 -14.45 1.91
C VAL A 33 -5.76 -13.92 1.56
N CYS A 34 -5.85 -12.69 1.05
CA CYS A 34 -7.11 -12.09 0.63
C CYS A 34 -7.56 -12.52 -0.78
N GLY A 35 -6.69 -13.11 -1.58
CA GLY A 35 -6.98 -13.44 -2.99
C GLY A 35 -6.85 -12.24 -3.94
N MET A 36 -6.00 -11.28 -3.60
CA MET A 36 -5.72 -10.07 -4.39
C MET A 36 -4.67 -10.38 -5.48
N SER A 37 -5.10 -11.01 -6.57
CA SER A 37 -4.20 -11.51 -7.62
C SER A 37 -3.68 -10.45 -8.59
N ASP A 38 -4.28 -9.27 -8.64
CA ASP A 38 -3.90 -8.14 -9.50
C ASP A 38 -3.26 -6.99 -8.68
N SER A 39 -2.78 -7.27 -7.47
CA SER A 39 -2.10 -6.33 -6.57
C SER A 39 -0.63 -6.66 -6.36
N GLY A 40 0.20 -5.62 -6.21
CA GLY A 40 1.64 -5.81 -6.07
C GLY A 40 2.45 -4.53 -5.92
N TYR A 41 3.73 -4.71 -5.60
CA TYR A 41 4.75 -3.66 -5.65
C TYR A 41 5.53 -3.79 -6.95
N PHE A 42 5.05 -3.11 -7.99
CA PHE A 42 5.66 -3.20 -9.33
C PHE A 42 6.76 -2.16 -9.51
N ARG A 43 7.75 -2.50 -10.34
CA ARG A 43 8.73 -1.52 -10.78
C ARG A 43 8.14 -0.61 -11.84
N MET A 44 8.34 0.69 -11.70
CA MET A 44 7.84 1.70 -12.64
C MET A 44 8.40 1.58 -14.07
N ASP A 45 9.57 0.94 -14.23
CA ASP A 45 10.19 0.63 -15.52
C ASP A 45 9.78 -0.75 -16.09
N GLN A 46 8.95 -1.51 -15.36
CA GLN A 46 8.51 -2.87 -15.71
C GLN A 46 7.07 -3.11 -15.25
N LEU A 47 6.17 -2.16 -15.51
CA LEU A 47 4.77 -2.28 -15.13
C LEU A 47 4.09 -3.43 -15.90
N PRO A 48 3.31 -4.30 -15.23
CA PRO A 48 2.49 -5.31 -15.90
C PRO A 48 1.45 -4.69 -16.83
N GLU A 49 0.89 -5.54 -17.72
CA GLU A 49 -0.30 -5.17 -18.48
C GLU A 49 -1.45 -4.73 -17.56
N ARG A 50 -2.37 -3.91 -18.08
CA ARG A 50 -3.50 -3.34 -17.32
C ARG A 50 -3.11 -2.44 -16.15
N THR A 51 -1.90 -1.86 -16.17
CA THR A 51 -1.47 -0.87 -15.18
C THR A 51 -1.61 0.56 -15.73
N ALA A 52 -2.33 1.43 -15.02
CA ALA A 52 -2.44 2.84 -15.38
C ALA A 52 -1.13 3.59 -15.09
N LEU A 53 -0.77 4.54 -15.97
CA LEU A 53 0.32 5.47 -15.72
C LEU A 53 -0.18 6.63 -14.85
N GLY A 54 0.67 7.10 -13.94
CA GLY A 54 0.41 8.34 -13.21
C GLY A 54 0.83 9.54 -14.06
N TYR A 55 0.00 10.58 -14.10
CA TYR A 55 0.24 11.79 -14.88
C TYR A 55 0.39 13.00 -13.95
N ILE A 56 1.36 13.86 -14.26
CA ILE A 56 1.60 15.14 -13.60
C ILE A 56 1.36 16.22 -14.62
N ASP A 57 0.37 17.07 -14.33
CA ASP A 57 0.00 18.22 -15.13
C ASP A 57 0.86 19.42 -14.76
N ASN A 58 1.43 20.09 -15.76
CA ASN A 58 2.16 21.32 -15.60
C ASN A 58 1.25 22.50 -15.97
N LYS A 59 0.66 23.10 -14.94
CA LYS A 59 -0.33 24.18 -15.11
C LYS A 59 0.25 25.44 -15.74
N ASP A 60 1.56 25.63 -15.67
CA ASP A 60 2.23 26.84 -16.13
C ASP A 60 2.36 26.88 -17.67
N ASP A 61 2.42 25.72 -18.33
CA ASP A 61 2.61 25.61 -19.79
C ASP A 61 1.61 24.66 -20.49
N ASN A 62 0.61 24.16 -19.76
CA ASN A 62 -0.43 23.26 -20.27
C ASN A 62 0.15 21.97 -20.89
N THR A 63 1.29 21.52 -20.38
CA THR A 63 1.90 20.23 -20.73
C THR A 63 1.68 19.19 -19.63
N TRP A 64 1.93 17.92 -19.93
CA TRP A 64 1.89 16.85 -18.94
C TRP A 64 3.05 15.89 -19.16
N ARG A 65 3.40 15.16 -18.09
CA ARG A 65 4.36 14.06 -18.15
C ARG A 65 3.91 12.92 -17.25
N THR A 66 4.47 11.73 -17.47
CA THR A 66 4.27 10.63 -16.52
C THR A 66 5.05 10.89 -15.23
N ASN A 67 4.62 10.24 -14.16
CA ASN A 67 5.23 10.33 -12.83
C ASN A 67 6.45 9.40 -12.64
N ILE A 68 6.94 8.74 -13.70
CA ILE A 68 7.99 7.70 -13.63
C ILE A 68 9.27 8.16 -12.90
N TYR A 69 9.62 9.45 -12.99
CA TYR A 69 10.77 10.05 -12.30
C TYR A 69 10.40 10.91 -11.08
N SER A 70 9.18 10.77 -10.56
CA SER A 70 8.65 11.57 -9.45
C SER A 70 8.21 10.74 -8.25
N VAL A 71 8.36 9.43 -8.32
CA VAL A 71 8.11 8.48 -7.24
C VAL A 71 9.26 7.48 -7.17
N PRO A 72 9.46 6.77 -6.04
CA PRO A 72 10.38 5.65 -5.98
C PRO A 72 10.10 4.63 -7.09
N ILE A 73 11.16 4.02 -7.63
CA ILE A 73 11.06 3.05 -8.72
C ILE A 73 10.23 1.81 -8.35
N VAL A 74 10.20 1.44 -7.07
CA VAL A 74 9.31 0.43 -6.49
C VAL A 74 8.72 1.05 -5.24
N GLY A 75 7.43 0.82 -4.98
CA GLY A 75 6.81 1.22 -3.73
C GLY A 75 7.37 0.49 -2.51
N GLY A 76 6.91 0.88 -1.33
CA GLY A 76 7.33 0.33 -0.06
C GLY A 76 6.30 0.50 1.04
N PRO A 77 6.76 0.51 2.31
CA PRO A 77 5.88 0.57 3.48
C PRO A 77 4.99 1.81 3.58
N ASP A 78 5.43 2.93 3.00
CA ASP A 78 4.73 4.22 3.07
C ASP A 78 3.85 4.52 1.84
N GLY A 79 3.88 3.67 0.81
CA GLY A 79 3.05 3.81 -0.38
C GLY A 79 3.62 3.15 -1.63
N GLY A 80 2.90 3.28 -2.75
CA GLY A 80 3.36 2.81 -4.07
C GLY A 80 3.03 1.35 -4.40
N ALA A 81 2.14 0.71 -3.64
CA ALA A 81 1.49 -0.53 -4.09
C ALA A 81 0.48 -0.21 -5.21
N PHE A 82 0.36 -1.13 -6.16
CA PHE A 82 -0.67 -1.14 -7.19
C PHE A 82 -1.74 -2.15 -6.81
N THR A 83 -3.00 -1.83 -7.13
CA THR A 83 -4.16 -2.67 -6.82
C THR A 83 -5.26 -2.38 -7.83
N THR A 84 -6.23 -3.29 -7.93
CA THR A 84 -7.52 -3.02 -8.59
C THR A 84 -8.60 -2.67 -7.57
N VAL A 85 -9.73 -2.15 -8.05
CA VAL A 85 -10.91 -1.89 -7.20
C VAL A 85 -11.47 -3.20 -6.64
N LEU A 86 -11.43 -4.28 -7.42
CA LEU A 86 -11.91 -5.60 -6.99
C LEU A 86 -11.02 -6.17 -5.88
N ASP A 87 -9.70 -6.10 -6.05
CA ASP A 87 -8.74 -6.56 -5.04
C ASP A 87 -8.83 -5.73 -3.75
N LEU A 88 -9.10 -4.43 -3.86
CA LEU A 88 -9.36 -3.62 -2.67
C LEU A 88 -10.64 -4.06 -1.94
N GLY A 89 -11.66 -4.51 -2.67
CA GLY A 89 -12.84 -5.15 -2.10
C GLY A 89 -12.49 -6.44 -1.35
N GLU A 90 -11.64 -7.29 -1.93
CA GLU A 90 -11.16 -8.51 -1.28
C GLU A 90 -10.30 -8.23 -0.05
N PHE A 91 -9.48 -7.17 -0.07
CA PHE A 91 -8.76 -6.71 1.12
C PHE A 91 -9.71 -6.40 2.28
N TRP A 92 -10.74 -5.58 2.03
CA TRP A 92 -11.71 -5.22 3.05
C TRP A 92 -12.50 -6.44 3.55
N ASN A 93 -12.92 -7.31 2.63
CA ASN A 93 -13.56 -8.57 2.96
C ASN A 93 -12.67 -9.43 3.87
N GLY A 94 -11.39 -9.59 3.54
CA GLY A 94 -10.43 -10.37 4.33
C GLY A 94 -10.12 -9.75 5.69
N LEU A 95 -10.06 -8.42 5.79
CA LEU A 95 -9.87 -7.72 7.07
C LEU A 95 -11.07 -7.90 7.99
N PHE A 96 -12.30 -7.60 7.53
CA PHE A 96 -13.48 -7.62 8.37
C PHE A 96 -13.99 -9.02 8.71
N ASN A 97 -13.74 -10.01 7.85
CA ASN A 97 -14.15 -11.40 8.08
C ASN A 97 -13.05 -12.26 8.71
N GLY A 98 -12.00 -11.63 9.24
CA GLY A 98 -11.02 -12.30 10.09
C GLY A 98 -10.00 -13.17 9.37
N LYS A 99 -9.81 -12.99 8.05
CA LYS A 99 -8.78 -13.70 7.28
C LYS A 99 -7.37 -13.18 7.58
N LEU A 100 -7.23 -11.86 7.74
CA LEU A 100 -5.93 -11.21 7.99
C LEU A 100 -5.57 -11.16 9.47
N LEU A 101 -6.54 -10.81 10.30
CA LEU A 101 -6.39 -10.62 11.74
C LEU A 101 -7.60 -11.25 12.43
N ASN A 102 -7.43 -11.79 13.63
CA ASN A 102 -8.58 -12.21 14.42
C ASN A 102 -9.43 -10.98 14.83
N LYS A 103 -10.61 -11.22 15.41
CA LYS A 103 -11.54 -10.15 15.82
C LYS A 103 -10.92 -9.16 16.80
N GLU A 104 -10.08 -9.64 17.73
CA GLU A 104 -9.42 -8.79 18.73
C GLU A 104 -8.46 -7.80 18.09
N TYR A 105 -7.53 -8.27 17.27
CA TYR A 105 -6.56 -7.42 16.56
C TYR A 105 -7.22 -6.54 15.49
N THR A 106 -8.30 -7.01 14.86
CA THR A 106 -9.08 -6.19 13.91
C THR A 106 -9.73 -5.00 14.65
N ASN A 107 -10.34 -5.24 15.80
CA ASN A 107 -10.91 -4.17 16.62
C ASN A 107 -9.84 -3.22 17.15
N GLN A 108 -8.66 -3.73 17.52
CA GLN A 108 -7.52 -2.92 17.90
C GLN A 108 -7.11 -2.00 16.75
N LEU A 109 -6.90 -2.54 15.54
CA LEU A 109 -6.53 -1.75 14.36
C LEU A 109 -7.53 -0.63 14.05
N LEU A 110 -8.84 -0.89 14.20
CA LEU A 110 -9.92 0.04 13.88
C LEU A 110 -10.26 1.01 15.03
N THR A 111 -9.55 0.94 16.16
CA THR A 111 -9.80 1.82 17.30
C THR A 111 -9.34 3.25 17.00
N PRO A 112 -10.16 4.28 17.27
CA PRO A 112 -9.77 5.67 17.09
C PRO A 112 -8.79 6.14 18.18
N TYR A 113 -7.49 5.90 17.98
CA TYR A 113 -6.44 6.23 18.95
C TYR A 113 -6.09 7.72 19.02
N VAL A 114 -6.17 8.42 17.90
CA VAL A 114 -5.79 9.83 17.81
C VAL A 114 -7.05 10.68 17.89
N LYS A 115 -7.16 11.50 18.95
CA LYS A 115 -8.19 12.52 19.05
C LYS A 115 -7.83 13.67 18.12
N ASN A 116 -8.72 13.97 17.17
CA ASN A 116 -8.59 15.18 16.38
C ASN A 116 -9.25 16.31 17.17
N ASN A 117 -8.45 17.16 17.84
CA ASN A 117 -8.97 18.30 18.62
C ASN A 117 -9.38 19.49 17.74
N SER A 118 -10.03 19.21 16.61
CA SER A 118 -10.49 20.22 15.67
C SER A 118 -12.02 20.25 15.68
N LEU A 119 -12.56 21.05 16.60
CA LEU A 119 -13.88 21.69 16.52
C LEU A 119 -13.68 23.18 16.78
#